data_AF-A0A0Q8F2D5-F1
#
_entry.id   AF-A0A0Q8F2D5-F1
#
_cell.length_a   1.000
_cell.length_b   1.000
_cell.length_c   1.000
_cell.angle_alpha   90.00
_cell.angle_beta   90.00
_cell.angle_gamma   90.00
#
_symmetry.space_group_name_H-M   'P 1'
#
loop_
_entity.id
_entity.type
_entity.pdbx_description
1 polymer ?
#
loop_
_entity_poly.entity_id
_entity_poly.type
_entity_poly.pdbx_seq_one_letter_code
_entity_poly.pdbx_strand_id
1 'polypeptide(L)'
;MTAVEALAGVYRLLAAEIACRSELIEGFLSEHGVHAGSVDPVVDERYLHEALSSREGSDLLAGLYRRFADAALATEGDDEVLSQLDVLQHLLAKKLWKYESATSALLDAFTQDYDRLDQPSERRRWFREISDAAAGEA
;
A
#
# COMPACT_ATOMS: atom_id res chain seq x y z
N MET A 1 16.60 -9.87 5.74
CA MET A 1 15.31 -9.58 5.11
C MET A 1 15.35 -8.14 4.67
N THR A 2 15.19 -7.90 3.38
CA THR A 2 15.11 -6.55 2.79
C THR A 2 13.71 -5.98 2.98
N ALA A 3 13.53 -4.67 2.79
CA ALA A 3 12.20 -4.06 2.87
C ALA A 3 11.25 -4.60 1.79
N VAL A 4 11.78 -4.93 0.59
CA VAL A 4 10.99 -5.52 -0.49
C VAL A 4 10.56 -6.96 -0.19
N GLU A 5 11.42 -7.77 0.43
CA GLU A 5 11.05 -9.11 0.91
C GLU A 5 9.98 -9.04 1.99
N ALA A 6 10.09 -8.04 2.89
CA ALA A 6 9.10 -7.79 3.92
C ALA A 6 7.75 -7.38 3.33
N LEU A 7 7.74 -6.48 2.34
CA LEU A 7 6.54 -6.07 1.61
C LEU A 7 5.86 -7.26 0.92
N ALA A 8 6.65 -8.11 0.24
CA ALA A 8 6.14 -9.32 -0.39
C ALA A 8 5.52 -10.29 0.63
N GLY A 9 6.15 -10.46 1.80
CA GLY A 9 5.62 -11.26 2.90
C GLY A 9 4.29 -10.73 3.44
N VAL A 10 4.23 -9.43 3.76
CA VAL A 10 3.00 -8.78 4.26
C VAL A 10 1.88 -8.85 3.21
N TYR A 11 2.19 -8.56 1.95
CA TYR A 11 1.23 -8.65 0.85
C TYR A 11 0.67 -10.07 0.70
N ARG A 12 1.52 -11.11 0.78
CA ARG A 12 1.07 -12.51 0.72
C ARG A 12 0.12 -12.85 1.86
N LEU A 13 0.43 -12.42 3.09
CA LEU A 13 -0.45 -12.65 4.26
C LEU A 13 -1.78 -11.92 4.11
N LEU A 14 -1.75 -10.66 3.67
CA LEU A 14 -2.97 -9.87 3.40
C LEU A 14 -3.82 -10.50 2.31
N ALA A 15 -3.23 -10.85 1.16
CA ALA A 15 -3.97 -11.43 0.05
C ALA A 15 -4.67 -12.74 0.41
N ALA A 16 -4.09 -13.53 1.32
CA ALA A 16 -4.73 -14.72 1.88
C ALA A 16 -5.90 -14.38 2.84
N GLU A 17 -5.81 -13.29 3.59
CA GLU A 17 -6.81 -12.87 4.57
C GLU A 17 -8.03 -12.20 3.93
N ILE A 18 -7.82 -11.29 2.98
CA ILE A 18 -8.89 -10.53 2.33
C ILE A 18 -9.31 -11.11 0.97
N ALA A 19 -8.73 -12.25 0.55
CA ALA A 19 -8.99 -12.91 -0.73
C ALA A 19 -8.89 -11.98 -1.96
N CYS A 20 -8.04 -10.96 -1.88
CA CYS A 20 -7.86 -9.94 -2.90
C CYS A 20 -6.39 -9.84 -3.30
N ARG A 21 -6.11 -9.71 -4.59
CA ARG A 21 -4.78 -9.50 -5.14
C ARG A 21 -4.75 -8.16 -5.88
N SER A 22 -3.63 -7.45 -5.79
CA SER A 22 -3.39 -6.21 -6.52
C SER A 22 -2.29 -6.43 -7.54
N GLU A 23 -2.63 -6.23 -8.81
CA GLU A 23 -1.67 -6.27 -9.92
C GLU A 23 -0.64 -5.14 -9.81
N LEU A 24 -1.02 -3.99 -9.24
CA LEU A 24 -0.12 -2.88 -8.99
C LEU A 24 0.96 -3.23 -7.96
N ILE A 25 0.59 -3.90 -6.86
CA ILE A 25 1.56 -4.37 -5.86
C ILE A 25 2.45 -5.47 -6.46
N GLU A 26 1.88 -6.40 -7.21
CA GLU A 26 2.64 -7.51 -7.82
C GLU A 26 3.62 -7.04 -8.90
N GLY A 27 3.20 -6.09 -9.73
CA GLY A 27 4.06 -5.42 -10.70
C GLY A 27 5.20 -4.67 -10.00
N PHE A 28 4.89 -3.92 -8.94
CA PHE A 28 5.88 -3.20 -8.16
C PHE A 28 6.91 -4.15 -7.51
N LEU A 29 6.47 -5.26 -6.93
CA LEU A 29 7.37 -6.27 -6.36
C LEU A 29 8.26 -6.90 -7.44
N SER A 30 7.69 -7.23 -8.60
CA SER A 30 8.41 -7.86 -9.71
C SER A 30 9.50 -6.95 -10.28
N GLU A 31 9.26 -5.64 -10.37
CA GLU A 31 10.28 -4.65 -10.76
C GLU A 31 11.46 -4.58 -9.79
N HIS A 32 11.22 -4.91 -8.52
CA HIS A 32 12.27 -5.02 -7.50
C HIS A 32 12.86 -6.44 -7.40
N GLY A 33 12.55 -7.32 -8.37
CA GLY A 33 13.10 -8.67 -8.45
C GLY A 33 12.54 -9.66 -7.43
N VAL A 34 11.40 -9.36 -6.80
CA VAL A 34 10.76 -10.22 -5.79
C VAL A 34 9.38 -10.63 -6.27
N HIS A 35 9.00 -11.89 -6.03
CA HIS A 35 7.66 -12.37 -6.28
C HIS A 35 6.94 -12.66 -4.97
N ALA A 36 5.67 -12.29 -4.85
CA ALA A 36 4.87 -12.53 -3.63
C ALA A 36 4.88 -14.00 -3.18
N GLY A 37 5.02 -14.95 -4.12
CA GLY A 37 5.07 -16.38 -3.83
C GLY A 37 6.38 -16.90 -3.24
N SER A 38 7.46 -16.12 -3.24
CA SER A 38 8.80 -16.59 -2.84
C SER A 38 9.10 -16.45 -1.34
N VAL A 39 8.25 -15.77 -0.57
CA VAL A 39 8.46 -15.54 0.87
C VAL A 39 7.74 -16.60 1.70
N ASP A 40 8.48 -17.27 2.60
CA ASP A 40 7.99 -18.33 3.47
C ASP A 40 7.10 -17.75 4.60
N PRO A 41 5.87 -18.25 4.81
CA PRO A 41 4.95 -17.79 5.86
C PRO A 41 5.39 -18.15 7.30
N VAL A 42 6.48 -18.90 7.50
CA VAL A 42 7.00 -19.21 8.85
C VAL A 42 7.58 -17.98 9.56
N VAL A 43 7.73 -16.85 8.87
CA VAL A 43 8.20 -15.57 9.44
C VAL A 43 7.07 -14.88 10.21
N ASP A 44 7.36 -14.42 11.42
CA ASP A 44 6.44 -13.63 12.27
C ASP A 44 5.97 -12.37 11.52
N GLU A 45 4.65 -12.19 11.39
CA GLU A 45 4.02 -11.03 10.74
C GLU A 45 4.54 -9.71 11.34
N ARG A 46 4.77 -9.66 12.66
CA ARG A 46 5.34 -8.48 13.33
C ARG A 46 6.72 -8.13 12.77
N TYR A 47 7.57 -9.13 12.57
CA TYR A 47 8.93 -8.93 12.07
C TYR A 47 8.93 -8.37 10.64
N LEU A 48 7.94 -8.74 9.82
CA LEU A 48 7.74 -8.14 8.49
C LEU A 48 7.38 -6.65 8.60
N HIS A 49 6.44 -6.29 9.48
CA HIS A 49 6.04 -4.89 9.70
C HIS A 49 7.14 -4.02 10.31
N GLU A 50 7.97 -4.59 11.19
CA GLU A 50 9.16 -3.91 11.73
C GLU A 50 10.16 -3.58 10.62
N ALA A 51 10.44 -4.51 9.69
CA ALA A 51 11.31 -4.26 8.56
C ALA A 51 10.79 -3.14 7.64
N LEU A 52 9.46 -3.07 7.45
CA LEU A 52 8.80 -1.97 6.72
C LEU A 52 8.81 -0.63 7.46
N SER A 53 9.19 -0.60 8.73
CA SER A 53 9.33 0.63 9.53
C SER A 53 10.71 1.27 9.41
N SER A 54 11.65 0.59 8.75
CA SER A 54 12.92 1.18 8.36
C SER A 54 12.72 2.35 7.38
N ARG A 55 13.77 3.16 7.20
CA ARG A 55 13.80 4.22 6.18
C ARG A 55 13.56 3.64 4.78
N GLU A 56 14.25 2.56 4.45
CA GLU A 56 14.09 1.84 3.18
C GLU A 56 12.64 1.39 2.97
N GLY A 57 12.02 0.81 4.00
CA GLY A 57 10.61 0.40 3.94
C GLY A 57 9.65 1.57 3.79
N SER A 58 9.91 2.70 4.43
CA SER A 58 9.10 3.91 4.29
C SER A 58 9.20 4.50 2.88
N ASP A 59 10.41 4.56 2.32
CA ASP A 59 10.65 5.01 0.94
C ASP A 59 9.97 4.07 -0.08
N LEU A 60 10.03 2.76 0.17
CA LEU A 60 9.37 1.73 -0.64
C LEU A 60 7.84 1.89 -0.63
N LEU A 61 7.24 2.07 0.55
CA LEU A 61 5.80 2.28 0.70
C LEU A 61 5.34 3.61 0.06
N ALA A 62 6.15 4.67 0.17
CA ALA A 62 5.88 5.94 -0.51
C ALA A 62 5.98 5.82 -2.04
N GLY A 63 6.90 4.99 -2.55
CA GLY A 63 6.98 4.65 -3.97
C GLY A 63 5.77 3.86 -4.45
N LEU A 64 5.34 2.86 -3.69
CA LEU A 64 4.13 2.09 -3.98
C LEU A 64 2.88 2.99 -3.99
N TYR A 65 2.73 3.86 -2.98
CA TYR A 65 1.65 4.84 -2.92
C TYR A 65 1.61 5.74 -4.16
N ARG A 66 2.76 6.27 -4.60
CA ARG A 66 2.85 7.08 -5.82
C ARG A 66 2.44 6.31 -7.07
N ARG A 67 2.81 5.03 -7.18
CA ARG A 67 2.36 4.18 -8.29
C ARG A 67 0.83 4.08 -8.35
N PHE A 68 0.17 3.94 -7.20
CA PHE A 68 -1.28 3.94 -7.16
C PHE A 68 -1.86 5.30 -7.52
N ALA A 69 -1.24 6.39 -7.07
CA ALA A 69 -1.62 7.75 -7.43
C ALA A 69 -1.59 7.96 -8.95
N ASP A 70 -0.47 7.58 -9.58
CA ASP A 70 -0.26 7.70 -11.02
C ASP A 70 -1.23 6.82 -11.82
N ALA A 71 -1.48 5.58 -11.37
CA ALA A 71 -2.44 4.68 -11.99
C ALA A 71 -3.88 5.23 -11.89
N ALA A 72 -4.25 5.79 -10.73
CA ALA A 72 -5.55 6.40 -10.54
C ALA A 72 -5.71 7.61 -11.47
N LEU A 73 -4.69 8.48 -11.56
CA LEU A 73 -4.67 9.63 -12.46
C LEU A 73 -4.81 9.23 -13.93
N ALA A 74 -4.03 8.24 -14.37
CA ALA A 74 -4.04 7.78 -15.77
C ALA A 74 -5.39 7.16 -16.20
N THR A 75 -6.16 6.66 -15.23
CA THR A 75 -7.45 6.00 -15.47
C THR A 75 -8.66 6.87 -15.09
N GLU A 76 -8.43 8.13 -14.75
CA GLU A 76 -9.47 9.06 -14.26
C GLU A 76 -10.27 8.52 -13.05
N GLY A 77 -9.60 7.74 -12.19
CA GLY A 77 -10.21 7.19 -10.98
C GLY A 77 -11.10 5.98 -11.26
N ASP A 78 -10.66 5.07 -12.15
CA ASP A 78 -11.33 3.80 -12.39
C ASP A 78 -11.52 3.01 -11.08
N ASP A 79 -12.73 2.49 -10.89
CA ASP A 79 -13.12 1.70 -9.71
C ASP A 79 -12.20 0.48 -9.52
N GLU A 80 -11.63 -0.08 -10.60
CA GLU A 80 -10.68 -1.18 -10.49
C GLU A 80 -9.38 -0.75 -9.78
N VAL A 81 -8.80 0.39 -10.16
CA VAL A 81 -7.60 0.93 -9.51
C VAL A 81 -7.89 1.32 -8.06
N LEU A 82 -9.06 1.94 -7.83
CA LEU A 82 -9.52 2.31 -6.50
C LEU A 82 -9.80 1.08 -5.60
N SER A 83 -10.24 -0.04 -6.16
CA SER A 83 -10.41 -1.28 -5.39
C SER A 83 -9.08 -1.91 -4.97
N GLN A 84 -8.04 -1.77 -5.79
CA GLN A 84 -6.70 -2.29 -5.45
C GLN A 84 -6.02 -1.49 -4.34
N LEU A 85 -6.42 -0.22 -4.18
CA LEU A 85 -5.98 0.66 -3.10
C LEU A 85 -6.45 0.21 -1.71
N ASP A 86 -7.55 -0.53 -1.62
CA ASP A 86 -8.00 -1.17 -0.37
C ASP A 86 -6.91 -2.10 0.19
N VAL A 87 -6.13 -2.75 -0.67
CA VAL A 87 -5.04 -3.64 -0.25
C VAL A 87 -3.91 -2.85 0.40
N LEU A 88 -3.56 -1.68 -0.17
CA LEU A 88 -2.55 -0.79 0.41
C LEU A 88 -3.03 -0.20 1.74
N GLN A 89 -4.30 0.16 1.84
CA GLN A 89 -4.93 0.61 3.08
C GLN A 89 -4.80 -0.43 4.18
N HIS A 90 -5.22 -1.67 3.91
CA HIS A 90 -5.18 -2.73 4.92
C HIS A 90 -3.76 -2.98 5.42
N LEU A 91 -2.77 -2.87 4.52
CA LEU A 91 -1.36 -2.98 4.88
C LEU A 91 -0.93 -1.88 5.86
N LEU A 92 -1.22 -0.62 5.52
CA LEU A 92 -0.81 0.52 6.31
C LEU A 92 -1.59 0.62 7.63
N ALA A 93 -2.89 0.32 7.60
CA ALA A 93 -3.75 0.26 8.79
C ALA A 93 -3.25 -0.80 9.78
N LYS A 94 -2.86 -2.00 9.32
CA LYS A 94 -2.24 -2.98 10.22
C LYS A 94 -0.92 -2.48 10.79
N LYS A 95 -0.07 -1.88 9.98
CA LYS A 95 1.21 -1.33 10.45
C LYS A 95 0.99 -0.26 11.53
N LEU A 96 0.07 0.67 11.31
CA LEU A 96 -0.23 1.78 12.21
C LEU A 96 -0.94 1.31 13.50
N TRP A 97 -2.02 0.53 13.38
CA TRP A 97 -2.92 0.21 14.50
C TRP A 97 -2.59 -1.09 15.23
N LYS A 98 -2.18 -2.15 14.51
CA LYS A 98 -1.89 -3.47 15.12
C LYS A 98 -0.46 -3.54 15.65
N TYR A 99 0.48 -2.86 14.99
CA TYR A 99 1.91 -2.94 15.30
C TYR A 99 2.51 -1.61 15.81
N GLU A 100 1.69 -0.57 16.00
CA GLU A 100 2.11 0.75 16.51
C GLU A 100 3.36 1.30 15.83
N SER A 101 3.52 0.96 14.54
CA SER A 101 4.74 1.19 13.79
C SER A 101 4.59 2.47 12.97
N ALA A 102 5.42 3.46 13.26
CA ALA A 102 5.39 4.75 12.58
C ALA A 102 5.51 4.59 11.05
N THR A 103 4.70 5.36 10.33
CA THR A 103 4.86 5.54 8.88
C THR A 103 5.24 6.99 8.59
N SER A 104 5.38 7.36 7.31
CA SER A 104 5.59 8.76 6.97
C SER A 104 4.29 9.54 7.19
N ALA A 105 4.36 10.84 7.45
CA ALA A 105 3.16 11.67 7.66
C ALA A 105 2.16 11.58 6.49
N LEU A 106 2.67 11.40 5.26
CA LEU A 106 1.85 11.16 4.06
C LEU A 106 1.05 9.85 4.17
N LEU A 107 1.69 8.77 4.60
CA LEU A 107 1.08 7.45 4.72
C LEU A 107 0.16 7.35 5.95
N ASP A 108 0.48 8.05 7.04
CA ASP A 108 -0.39 8.16 8.22
C ASP A 108 -1.67 8.91 7.88
N ALA A 109 -1.56 10.06 7.18
CA ALA A 109 -2.71 10.83 6.70
C ALA A 109 -3.57 10.00 5.75
N PHE A 110 -2.93 9.34 4.76
CA PHE A 110 -3.60 8.40 3.89
C PHE A 110 -4.39 7.37 4.70
N THR A 111 -3.75 6.66 5.63
CA THR A 111 -4.38 5.58 6.41
C THR A 111 -5.59 6.05 7.23
N GLN A 112 -5.53 7.28 7.77
CA GLN A 112 -6.63 7.87 8.54
C GLN A 112 -7.80 8.30 7.64
N ASP A 113 -7.52 8.89 6.48
CA ASP A 113 -8.54 9.35 5.54
C ASP A 113 -9.18 8.19 4.75
N TYR A 114 -8.46 7.07 4.60
CA TYR A 114 -8.87 5.92 3.80
C TYR A 114 -9.85 4.94 4.45
N ASP A 115 -10.22 5.12 5.71
CA ASP A 115 -11.08 4.18 6.46
C ASP A 115 -12.52 4.04 5.87
N ARG A 116 -12.87 4.80 4.82
CA ARG A 116 -14.23 4.90 4.26
C ARG A 116 -14.36 4.69 2.75
N LEU A 117 -13.42 3.97 2.13
CA LEU A 117 -13.47 3.67 0.69
C LEU A 117 -14.65 2.79 0.25
N ASP A 118 -15.36 2.16 1.19
CA ASP A 118 -16.62 1.49 0.93
C ASP A 118 -17.66 2.42 0.27
N GLN A 119 -17.53 3.73 0.45
CA GLN A 119 -18.42 4.74 -0.11
C GLN A 119 -17.89 5.30 -1.45
N PRO A 120 -18.65 5.20 -2.56
CA PRO A 120 -18.23 5.73 -3.87
C PRO A 120 -17.95 7.24 -3.90
N SER A 121 -18.55 8.00 -2.99
CA SER A 121 -18.30 9.44 -2.84
C SER A 121 -16.94 9.74 -2.21
N GLU A 122 -16.53 8.94 -1.21
CA GLU A 122 -15.22 9.08 -0.57
C GLU A 122 -14.11 8.64 -1.53
N ARG A 123 -14.34 7.58 -2.30
CA ARG A 123 -13.46 7.18 -3.42
C ARG A 123 -13.17 8.31 -4.41
N ARG A 124 -14.22 9.01 -4.87
CA ARG A 124 -14.09 10.16 -5.78
C ARG A 124 -13.52 11.42 -5.13
N ARG A 125 -13.76 11.60 -3.83
CA ARG A 125 -13.14 12.69 -3.07
C ARG A 125 -11.64 12.46 -2.99
N TRP A 126 -11.22 11.25 -2.65
CA TRP A 126 -9.82 10.91 -2.55
C TRP A 126 -9.10 10.97 -3.90
N PHE A 127 -9.72 10.49 -4.98
CA PHE A 127 -9.16 10.66 -6.32
C PHE A 127 -8.77 12.12 -6.60
N ARG A 128 -9.61 13.08 -6.18
CA ARG A 128 -9.30 14.51 -6.27
C ARG A 128 -8.14 14.91 -5.35
N GLU A 129 -8.15 14.49 -4.09
CA GLU A 129 -7.08 14.82 -3.13
C GLU A 129 -5.70 14.30 -3.58
N ILE A 130 -5.63 13.10 -4.16
CA ILE A 130 -4.41 12.59 -4.78
C ILE A 130 -4.00 13.38 -6.01
N SER A 131 -4.98 13.71 -6.85
CA SER A 131 -4.71 14.49 -8.07
C SER A 131 -4.13 15.86 -7.71
N ASP A 132 -4.67 16.48 -6.66
CA ASP A 132 -4.23 17.78 -6.16
C ASP A 132 -2.85 17.69 -5.48
N ALA A 133 -2.58 16.63 -4.71
CA ALA A 133 -1.27 16.41 -4.10
C ALA A 133 -0.17 16.16 -5.15
N ALA A 134 -0.46 15.37 -6.18
CA ALA A 134 0.45 15.13 -7.29
C ALA A 134 0.69 16.39 -8.14
N ALA A 135 -0.33 17.23 -8.31
CA ALA A 135 -0.22 18.49 -9.05
C ALA A 135 0.52 19.60 -8.27
N GLY A 136 0.50 19.58 -6.94
CA GLY A 136 1.14 20.58 -6.08
C GLY A 136 2.64 20.38 -5.83
N GLU A 137 3.19 19.21 -6.19
CA GLU A 137 4.62 18.88 -6.06
C GLU A 137 5.43 19.04 -7.37
N ALA A 138 4.80 19.49 -8.47
CA ALA A 138 5.42 19.75 -9.78
C ALA A 138 5.90 21.20 -9.94
#